data_AF-U9UUG4-F1
#
_entry.id   AF-U9UUG4-F1
#
_cell.length_a   1.000
_cell.length_b   1.000
_cell.length_c   1.000
_cell.angle_alpha   90.00
_cell.angle_beta   90.00
_cell.angle_gamma   90.00
#
_symmetry.space_group_name_H-M   'P 1'
#
loop_
_entity.id
_entity.type
_entity.pdbx_description
1 polymer ?
#
loop_
_entity_poly.entity_id
_entity_poly.type
_entity_poly.pdbx_seq_one_letter_code
_entity_poly.pdbx_strand_id
1 'polypeptide(L)'
;MADELPKDVAKWSIDDVETYLTFKMDGFDEDDIKAIKDGGVNGKCLFQLTAGILVSEEFKIKFTHAVAIMELVKELNDKRDKEVEEQLESLSLDKTKKTPEIDASRNVNASKDVFLYQLFNEGYIKQGDLLLYCRNSNTHGTVSFVRKIVNVNENNQIITSLPDDSQESLSKSLTQLEKTVVDDINNDRRFNDNNKLKPNNNPFPYFFVGTSLFELRKKYEERNTKIMSITLFCLVKGITTANAFAVDIDSGKAVSHLKEAIKAKKHKTFHGVEADELRLWKVEIGGDHLDDPLKNLILNDNNELSAINEIGDYWSEKPPRKHIH
;
A
#
# COMPACT_ATOMS: atom_id res chain seq x y z
N MET A 1 19.98 24.65 -3.89
CA MET A 1 18.52 24.82 -4.08
C MET A 1 17.88 23.56 -4.65
N ALA A 2 18.36 22.96 -5.76
CA ALA A 2 17.85 21.66 -6.21
C ALA A 2 18.16 20.48 -5.25
N ASP A 3 19.17 20.62 -4.39
CA ASP A 3 19.55 19.61 -3.38
C ASP A 3 18.58 19.50 -2.18
N GLU A 4 17.60 20.41 -2.07
CA GLU A 4 16.58 20.41 -1.00
C GLU A 4 15.28 19.71 -1.41
N LEU A 5 15.09 19.42 -2.71
CA LEU A 5 13.90 18.72 -3.18
C LEU A 5 13.95 17.25 -2.80
N PRO A 6 12.81 16.61 -2.45
CA PRO A 6 12.76 15.19 -2.18
C PRO A 6 13.34 14.38 -3.35
N LYS A 7 14.14 13.34 -3.08
CA LYS A 7 14.71 12.50 -4.16
C LYS A 7 13.64 11.80 -5.00
N ASP A 8 12.54 11.43 -4.37
CA ASP A 8 11.41 10.78 -5.03
C ASP A 8 10.41 11.84 -5.50
N VAL A 9 10.37 12.07 -6.81
CA VAL A 9 9.45 13.02 -7.45
C VAL A 9 8.00 12.71 -7.11
N ALA A 10 7.62 11.44 -6.89
CA ALA A 10 6.23 11.10 -6.53
C ALA A 10 5.81 11.64 -5.15
N LYS A 11 6.75 12.11 -4.32
CA LYS A 11 6.51 12.75 -3.02
C LYS A 11 6.50 14.27 -3.10
N TRP A 12 6.77 14.85 -4.26
CA TRP A 12 6.76 16.30 -4.42
C TRP A 12 5.36 16.85 -4.18
N SER A 13 5.30 17.82 -3.28
CA SER A 13 4.17 18.71 -3.12
C SER A 13 4.00 19.60 -4.35
N ILE A 14 2.92 20.36 -4.40
CA ILE A 14 2.67 21.34 -5.46
C ILE A 14 3.80 22.40 -5.46
N ASP A 15 4.25 22.84 -4.28
CA ASP A 15 5.32 23.83 -4.14
C ASP A 15 6.70 23.27 -4.55
N ASP A 16 6.93 21.97 -4.35
CA ASP A 16 8.16 21.30 -4.83
C ASP A 16 8.22 21.27 -6.37
N VAL A 17 7.08 21.00 -7.03
CA VAL A 17 6.96 21.02 -8.50
C VAL A 17 7.19 22.43 -9.03
N GLU A 18 6.55 23.44 -8.43
CA GLU A 18 6.77 24.85 -8.78
C GLU A 18 8.25 25.22 -8.63
N THR A 19 8.87 24.90 -7.50
CA THR A 19 10.28 25.20 -7.22
C THR A 19 11.21 24.56 -8.25
N TYR A 20 10.93 23.31 -8.64
CA TYR A 20 11.71 22.61 -9.67
C TYR A 20 11.59 23.28 -11.04
N LEU A 21 10.35 23.58 -11.49
CA LEU A 21 10.12 24.23 -12.79
C LEU A 21 10.72 25.63 -12.82
N THR A 22 10.60 26.38 -11.71
CA THR A 22 11.22 27.70 -11.50
C THR A 22 12.75 27.61 -11.54
N PHE A 23 13.36 26.55 -11.00
CA PHE A 23 14.81 26.39 -11.06
C PHE A 23 15.31 26.09 -12.48
N LYS A 24 14.49 25.43 -13.31
CA LYS A 24 14.81 25.07 -14.70
C LYS A 24 14.49 26.18 -15.72
N MET A 25 14.30 27.41 -15.23
CA MET A 25 13.71 28.58 -15.88
C MET A 25 14.36 29.15 -17.15
N ASP A 26 15.34 28.50 -17.78
CA ASP A 26 15.90 29.03 -19.03
C ASP A 26 14.94 28.92 -20.24
N GLY A 27 13.66 28.52 -20.04
CA GLY A 27 12.69 28.38 -21.14
C GLY A 27 11.19 28.42 -20.79
N PHE A 28 10.77 28.89 -19.62
CA PHE A 28 9.34 28.90 -19.21
C PHE A 28 8.85 30.28 -18.76
N ASP A 29 7.58 30.56 -19.05
CA ASP A 29 6.88 31.74 -18.55
C ASP A 29 6.46 31.53 -17.09
N GLU A 30 6.57 32.56 -16.24
CA GLU A 30 6.10 32.52 -14.86
C GLU A 30 4.60 32.21 -14.80
N ASP A 31 3.84 32.69 -15.80
CA ASP A 31 2.41 32.42 -15.92
C ASP A 31 2.12 30.93 -16.19
N ASP A 32 2.98 30.24 -16.95
CA ASP A 32 2.84 28.80 -17.23
C ASP A 32 3.11 27.97 -15.97
N ILE A 33 4.14 28.34 -15.19
CA ILE A 33 4.45 27.67 -13.92
C ILE A 33 3.31 27.88 -12.92
N LYS A 34 2.76 29.10 -12.87
CA LYS A 34 1.61 29.42 -12.04
C LYS A 34 0.37 28.62 -12.45
N ALA A 35 0.11 28.46 -13.75
CA ALA A 35 -1.00 27.64 -14.24
C ALA A 35 -0.88 26.17 -13.78
N ILE A 36 0.33 25.62 -13.81
CA ILE A 36 0.61 24.26 -13.30
C ILE A 36 0.37 24.18 -11.79
N LYS A 37 0.81 25.19 -11.03
CA LYS A 37 0.59 25.28 -9.59
C LYS A 37 -0.89 25.34 -9.24
N ASP A 38 -1.61 26.27 -9.87
CA ASP A 38 -3.04 26.52 -9.64
C ASP A 38 -3.89 25.31 -10.06
N GLY A 39 -3.44 24.54 -11.06
CA GLY A 39 -4.02 23.26 -11.44
C GLY A 39 -3.74 22.10 -10.47
N GLY A 40 -3.05 22.36 -9.36
CA GLY A 40 -2.83 21.38 -8.29
C GLY A 40 -1.86 20.24 -8.69
N VAL A 41 -0.96 20.49 -9.64
CA VAL A 41 -0.04 19.47 -10.14
C VAL A 41 1.03 19.18 -9.08
N ASN A 42 0.85 18.07 -8.37
CA ASN A 42 1.87 17.48 -7.51
C ASN A 42 2.77 16.53 -8.31
N GLY A 43 3.79 15.97 -7.67
CA GLY A 43 4.75 15.11 -8.35
C GLY A 43 4.19 13.83 -8.99
N LYS A 44 3.05 13.30 -8.51
CA LYS A 44 2.37 12.18 -9.17
C LYS A 44 1.67 12.63 -10.45
N CYS A 45 1.00 13.78 -10.39
CA CYS A 45 0.34 14.40 -11.54
C CYS A 45 1.36 14.81 -12.61
N LEU A 46 2.55 15.28 -12.20
CA LEU A 46 3.63 15.68 -13.10
C LEU A 46 4.01 14.55 -14.08
N PHE A 47 4.03 13.30 -13.63
CA PHE A 47 4.31 12.14 -14.48
C PHE A 47 3.16 11.73 -15.42
N GLN A 48 1.94 12.21 -15.17
CA GLN A 48 0.75 11.91 -15.97
C GLN A 48 0.45 13.01 -16.99
N LEU A 49 1.16 14.14 -16.92
CA LEU A 49 1.02 15.20 -17.89
C LEU A 49 1.36 14.69 -19.29
N THR A 50 0.61 15.20 -20.25
CA THR A 50 0.88 15.04 -21.66
C THR A 50 0.88 16.42 -22.30
N ALA A 51 1.51 16.56 -23.47
CA ALA A 51 1.42 17.79 -24.23
C ALA A 51 -0.04 18.21 -24.49
N GLY A 52 -0.96 17.23 -24.65
CA GLY A 52 -2.38 17.49 -24.82
C GLY A 52 -3.05 18.10 -23.57
N ILE A 53 -2.68 17.64 -22.38
CA ILE A 53 -3.19 18.20 -21.11
C ILE A 53 -2.66 19.62 -20.92
N LEU A 54 -1.38 19.85 -21.17
CA LEU A 54 -0.74 21.15 -20.94
C LEU A 54 -1.26 22.24 -21.90
N VAL A 55 -1.56 21.87 -23.14
CA VAL A 55 -2.12 22.82 -24.15
C VAL A 55 -3.65 22.95 -24.03
N SER A 56 -4.29 22.16 -23.16
CA SER A 56 -5.74 22.22 -22.99
C SER A 56 -6.22 23.56 -22.42
N GLU A 57 -7.54 23.79 -22.48
CA GLU A 57 -8.17 24.99 -21.89
C GLU A 57 -7.93 25.15 -20.38
N GLU A 58 -7.53 24.07 -19.69
CA GLU A 58 -7.25 24.08 -18.27
C GLU A 58 -5.92 24.77 -17.95
N PHE A 59 -4.87 24.47 -18.70
CA PHE A 59 -3.51 24.95 -18.44
C PHE A 59 -3.03 26.02 -19.43
N LYS A 60 -3.53 26.00 -20.67
CA LYS A 60 -3.26 26.99 -21.74
C LYS A 60 -1.77 27.25 -22.02
N ILE A 61 -0.93 26.26 -21.75
CA ILE A 61 0.52 26.36 -21.93
C ILE A 61 0.83 26.27 -23.41
N LYS A 62 1.77 27.09 -23.88
CA LYS A 62 2.22 27.05 -25.29
C LYS A 62 2.79 25.68 -25.61
N PHE A 63 2.48 25.16 -26.80
CA PHE A 63 2.95 23.84 -27.24
C PHE A 63 4.47 23.65 -27.09
N THR A 64 5.28 24.68 -27.38
CA THR A 64 6.74 24.63 -27.21
C THR A 64 7.16 24.44 -25.76
N HIS A 65 6.50 25.13 -24.82
CA HIS A 65 6.73 24.97 -23.39
C HIS A 65 6.20 23.63 -22.88
N ALA A 66 5.05 23.18 -23.38
CA ALA A 66 4.52 21.86 -23.06
C ALA A 66 5.49 20.74 -23.46
N VAL A 67 6.13 20.84 -24.62
CA VAL A 67 7.18 19.90 -25.06
C VAL A 67 8.40 19.96 -24.15
N ALA A 68 8.87 21.16 -23.80
CA ALA A 68 10.03 21.31 -22.90
C ALA A 68 9.74 20.78 -21.47
N ILE A 69 8.52 20.94 -20.95
CA ILE A 69 8.08 20.32 -19.69
C ILE A 69 8.14 18.79 -19.81
N MET A 70 7.65 18.23 -20.92
CA MET A 70 7.70 16.78 -21.15
C MET A 70 9.14 16.26 -21.22
N GLU A 71 10.06 17.01 -21.82
CA GLU A 71 11.50 16.68 -21.83
C GLU A 71 12.10 16.70 -20.42
N LEU A 72 11.76 17.69 -19.58
CA LEU A 72 12.19 17.70 -18.17
C LEU A 72 11.64 16.51 -17.38
N VAL A 73 10.37 16.16 -17.59
CA VAL A 73 9.76 14.98 -16.94
C VAL A 73 10.45 13.69 -17.42
N LYS A 74 10.87 13.64 -18.69
CA LYS A 74 11.66 12.53 -19.23
C LYS A 74 13.05 12.49 -18.59
N GLU A 75 13.76 13.61 -18.48
CA GLU A 75 15.06 13.69 -17.80
C GLU A 75 14.97 13.26 -16.33
N LEU A 76 13.90 13.62 -15.62
CA LEU A 76 13.65 13.17 -14.25
C LEU A 76 13.45 11.64 -14.17
N ASN A 77 12.74 11.07 -15.15
CA ASN A 77 12.59 9.62 -15.26
C ASN A 77 13.92 8.93 -15.57
N ASP A 78 14.69 9.47 -16.52
CA ASP A 78 15.98 8.91 -16.94
C ASP A 78 17.03 9.03 -15.82
N LYS A 79 17.06 10.14 -15.09
CA LYS A 79 17.92 10.32 -13.91
C LYS A 79 17.55 9.33 -12.79
N ARG A 80 16.26 9.11 -12.55
CA ARG A 80 15.79 8.09 -11.61
C ARG A 80 16.20 6.69 -12.07
N ASP A 81 16.07 6.38 -13.35
CA ASP A 81 16.46 5.09 -13.90
C ASP A 81 17.99 4.88 -13.82
N LYS A 82 18.78 5.95 -13.98
CA LYS A 82 20.22 5.94 -13.75
C LYS A 82 20.61 5.79 -12.28
N GLU A 83 19.93 6.48 -11.35
CA GLU A 83 20.14 6.29 -9.91
C GLU A 83 19.77 4.87 -9.47
N VAL A 84 18.74 4.29 -10.08
CA VAL A 84 18.38 2.88 -9.94
C VAL A 84 19.48 1.97 -10.50
N GLU A 85 20.03 2.29 -11.67
CA GLU A 85 21.11 1.53 -12.30
C GLU A 85 22.39 1.60 -11.45
N GLU A 86 22.73 2.76 -10.89
CA GLU A 86 23.83 2.94 -9.95
C GLU A 86 23.55 2.24 -8.59
N GLN A 87 22.30 2.21 -8.13
CA GLN A 87 21.90 1.37 -6.98
C GLN A 87 22.02 -0.12 -7.30
N LEU A 88 21.69 -0.55 -8.52
CA LEU A 88 21.85 -1.92 -8.99
C LEU A 88 23.33 -2.32 -9.12
N GLU A 89 24.19 -1.39 -9.56
CA GLU A 89 25.63 -1.57 -9.65
C GLU A 89 26.31 -1.58 -8.27
N SER A 90 25.89 -0.70 -7.36
CA SER A 90 26.38 -0.66 -5.97
C SER A 90 25.88 -1.84 -5.13
N LEU A 91 24.74 -2.42 -5.50
CA LEU A 91 24.28 -3.72 -5.01
C LEU A 91 25.10 -4.91 -5.56
N SER A 92 26.12 -4.64 -6.41
CA SER A 92 27.04 -5.58 -7.06
C SER A 92 26.90 -7.02 -6.54
N LEU A 93 25.95 -7.73 -7.16
CA LEU A 93 25.96 -9.19 -7.22
C LEU A 93 27.27 -9.55 -7.93
N ASP A 94 28.30 -9.79 -7.12
CA ASP A 94 29.60 -10.24 -7.56
C ASP A 94 29.40 -11.42 -8.52
N LYS A 95 29.55 -11.17 -9.83
CA LYS A 95 29.30 -12.16 -10.90
C LYS A 95 30.22 -13.37 -10.77
N THR A 96 31.22 -13.31 -9.87
CA THR A 96 32.17 -14.38 -9.59
C THR A 96 31.90 -15.11 -8.26
N LYS A 97 31.09 -14.55 -7.36
CA LYS A 97 30.64 -15.27 -6.16
C LYS A 97 29.36 -16.03 -6.49
N LYS A 98 29.34 -17.31 -6.10
CA LYS A 98 28.09 -18.05 -5.93
C LYS A 98 27.11 -17.13 -5.21
N THR A 99 25.90 -17.05 -5.77
CA THR A 99 24.67 -16.49 -5.20
C THR A 99 24.78 -16.25 -3.70
N PRO A 100 24.34 -15.11 -3.13
CA PRO A 100 24.08 -15.08 -1.69
C PRO A 100 23.32 -16.37 -1.37
N GLU A 101 23.89 -17.18 -0.47
CA GLU A 101 23.36 -18.49 -0.12
C GLU A 101 21.97 -18.23 0.49
N ILE A 102 20.97 -18.15 -0.37
CA ILE A 102 19.57 -18.09 0.02
C ILE A 102 19.28 -19.52 0.38
N ASP A 103 19.52 -19.78 1.65
CA ASP A 103 19.34 -21.02 2.38
C ASP A 103 18.06 -21.73 1.93
N ALA A 104 18.22 -22.58 0.92
CA ALA A 104 17.19 -23.43 0.34
C ALA A 104 16.61 -24.41 1.37
N SER A 105 17.19 -24.49 2.57
CA SER A 105 16.75 -25.35 3.67
C SER A 105 15.70 -24.70 4.57
N ARG A 106 15.41 -23.40 4.41
CA ARG A 106 14.29 -22.79 5.13
C ARG A 106 12.99 -23.19 4.47
N ASN A 107 12.48 -24.32 4.96
CA ASN A 107 11.08 -24.72 4.90
C ASN A 107 10.27 -23.64 5.63
N VAL A 108 10.05 -22.49 5.00
CA VAL A 108 9.26 -21.42 5.58
C VAL A 108 7.83 -21.69 5.17
N ASN A 109 7.02 -21.99 6.19
CA ASN A 109 5.57 -22.18 6.09
C ASN A 109 4.99 -21.29 4.99
N ALA A 110 4.26 -21.91 4.07
CA ALA A 110 3.47 -21.21 3.07
C ALA A 110 2.62 -20.15 3.79
N SER A 111 3.04 -18.90 3.65
CA SER A 111 2.17 -17.73 3.78
C SER A 111 0.87 -18.06 3.06
N LYS A 112 -0.29 -17.76 3.66
CA LYS A 112 -1.58 -17.77 2.96
C LYS A 112 -1.41 -17.06 1.61
N ASP A 113 -2.27 -17.38 0.66
CA ASP A 113 -2.21 -16.88 -0.72
C ASP A 113 -2.29 -15.34 -0.79
N VAL A 114 -1.16 -14.64 -0.59
CA VAL A 114 -1.02 -13.18 -0.71
C VAL A 114 -0.39 -12.82 -2.04
N PHE A 115 -1.16 -12.19 -2.92
CA PHE A 115 -0.79 -11.87 -4.28
C PHE A 115 -0.27 -10.43 -4.44
N LEU A 116 0.42 -10.15 -5.54
CA LEU A 116 0.96 -8.81 -5.84
C LEU A 116 -0.12 -7.71 -5.83
N TYR A 117 -1.31 -8.00 -6.37
CA TYR A 117 -2.39 -7.01 -6.39
C TYR A 117 -2.86 -6.60 -4.99
N GLN A 118 -2.82 -7.51 -4.01
CA GLN A 118 -3.19 -7.20 -2.63
C GLN A 118 -2.15 -6.30 -1.97
N LEU A 119 -0.87 -6.60 -2.18
CA LEU A 119 0.23 -5.76 -1.70
C LEU A 119 0.20 -4.35 -2.34
N PHE A 120 -0.20 -4.26 -3.61
CA PHE A 120 -0.33 -2.99 -4.32
C PHE A 120 -1.49 -2.15 -3.79
N ASN A 121 -2.68 -2.74 -3.67
CA ASN A 121 -3.87 -2.07 -3.13
C ASN A 121 -3.64 -1.52 -1.71
N GLU A 122 -2.83 -2.21 -0.92
CA GLU A 122 -2.56 -1.87 0.48
C GLU A 122 -1.25 -1.06 0.65
N GLY A 123 -0.65 -0.63 -0.47
CA GLY A 123 0.48 0.31 -0.49
C GLY A 123 1.83 -0.26 -0.06
N TYR A 124 1.95 -1.58 0.07
CA TYR A 124 3.21 -2.28 0.31
C TYR A 124 4.13 -2.27 -0.91
N ILE A 125 3.54 -2.19 -2.11
CA ILE A 125 4.23 -1.95 -3.38
C ILE A 125 3.51 -0.84 -4.16
N LYS A 126 4.23 -0.11 -5.01
CA LYS A 126 3.75 1.14 -5.64
C LYS A 126 4.21 1.27 -7.09
N GLN A 127 3.64 2.26 -7.78
CA GLN A 127 4.12 2.68 -9.09
C GLN A 127 5.59 3.08 -9.00
N GLY A 128 6.40 2.64 -9.97
CA GLY A 128 7.83 2.84 -10.03
C GLY A 128 8.64 1.75 -9.31
N ASP A 129 8.02 0.90 -8.48
CA ASP A 129 8.74 -0.18 -7.81
C ASP A 129 9.25 -1.20 -8.83
N LEU A 130 10.48 -1.66 -8.59
CA LEU A 130 11.19 -2.56 -9.49
C LEU A 130 11.19 -3.94 -8.91
N LEU A 131 10.57 -4.87 -9.61
CA LEU A 131 10.61 -6.29 -9.32
C LEU A 131 11.84 -6.90 -9.97
N LEU A 132 12.77 -7.41 -9.16
CA LEU A 132 13.91 -8.18 -9.62
C LEU A 132 13.66 -9.66 -9.43
N TYR A 133 14.01 -10.48 -10.42
CA TYR A 133 13.96 -11.94 -10.29
C TYR A 133 15.10 -12.67 -11.01
N CYS A 134 15.50 -13.81 -10.44
CA CYS A 134 16.60 -14.63 -10.97
C CYS A 134 16.14 -15.68 -11.98
N ARG A 135 16.78 -15.66 -13.15
CA ARG A 135 16.69 -16.69 -14.18
C ARG A 135 18.00 -17.48 -14.25
N ASN A 136 17.95 -18.81 -14.39
CA ASN A 136 19.16 -19.60 -14.69
C ASN A 136 19.32 -19.68 -16.21
N SER A 137 20.36 -19.05 -16.77
CA SER A 137 20.71 -19.26 -18.18
C SER A 137 21.60 -20.50 -18.33
N ASN A 138 21.54 -21.13 -19.51
CA ASN A 138 22.33 -22.34 -19.83
C ASN A 138 23.85 -22.11 -19.86
N THR A 139 24.32 -20.89 -19.61
CA THR A 139 25.73 -20.49 -19.57
C THR A 139 25.99 -19.79 -18.24
N HIS A 140 26.54 -20.54 -17.27
CA HIS A 140 27.12 -20.06 -16.01
C HIS A 140 26.61 -18.71 -15.48
N GLY A 141 25.53 -18.77 -14.68
CA GLY A 141 25.23 -17.93 -13.53
C GLY A 141 25.51 -16.44 -13.60
N THR A 142 24.53 -15.63 -14.00
CA THR A 142 24.33 -14.26 -13.47
C THR A 142 22.86 -13.81 -13.67
N VAL A 143 22.29 -13.20 -12.63
CA VAL A 143 20.92 -12.63 -12.43
C VAL A 143 20.85 -11.24 -13.12
N SER A 144 19.76 -10.60 -13.58
CA SER A 144 18.45 -10.30 -12.97
C SER A 144 17.54 -9.72 -14.07
N PHE A 145 16.30 -10.19 -14.26
CA PHE A 145 15.33 -9.42 -15.04
C PHE A 145 14.67 -8.39 -14.12
N VAL A 146 14.61 -7.14 -14.58
CA VAL A 146 13.97 -6.03 -13.87
C VAL A 146 12.64 -5.75 -14.56
N ARG A 147 11.53 -5.86 -13.82
CA ARG A 147 10.22 -5.40 -14.27
C ARG A 147 9.78 -4.23 -13.41
N LYS A 148 9.60 -3.07 -14.02
CA LYS A 148 9.08 -1.87 -13.36
C LYS A 148 7.55 -1.94 -13.32
N ILE A 149 6.95 -1.74 -12.15
CA ILE A 149 5.50 -1.60 -12.02
C ILE A 149 5.12 -0.18 -12.44
N VAL A 150 4.49 0.00 -13.59
CA VAL A 150 4.10 1.32 -14.09
C VAL A 150 2.67 1.26 -14.63
N ASN A 151 1.93 2.36 -14.49
CA ASN A 151 0.58 2.53 -15.04
C ASN A 151 -0.43 1.46 -14.62
N VAL A 152 -0.34 0.95 -13.39
CA VAL A 152 -1.40 0.10 -12.80
C VAL A 152 -2.67 0.93 -12.56
N ASN A 153 -3.80 0.55 -13.16
CA ASN A 153 -5.10 1.20 -12.95
C ASN A 153 -5.82 0.65 -11.70
N GLU A 154 -6.98 1.23 -11.38
CA GLU A 154 -7.85 0.81 -10.26
C GLU A 154 -8.28 -0.68 -10.31
N ASN A 155 -8.28 -1.29 -11.50
CA ASN A 155 -8.59 -2.69 -11.70
C ASN A 155 -7.34 -3.59 -11.66
N ASN A 156 -6.19 -3.08 -11.18
CA ASN A 156 -4.91 -3.76 -11.14
C ASN A 156 -4.37 -4.20 -12.51
N GLN A 157 -4.81 -3.54 -13.58
CA GLN A 157 -4.34 -3.75 -14.94
C GLN A 157 -3.18 -2.83 -15.25
N ILE A 158 -2.17 -3.35 -15.93
CA ILE A 158 -0.98 -2.60 -16.31
C ILE A 158 -1.26 -1.97 -17.68
N ILE A 159 -1.38 -0.65 -17.74
CA ILE A 159 -1.63 0.11 -18.97
C ILE A 159 -0.30 0.55 -19.57
N THR A 160 0.23 -0.22 -20.52
CA THR A 160 1.52 0.12 -21.15
C THR A 160 1.39 1.32 -22.08
N SER A 161 2.11 2.40 -21.80
CA SER A 161 2.33 3.51 -22.73
C SER A 161 3.82 3.90 -22.70
N LEU A 162 4.69 3.00 -23.16
CA LEU A 162 6.08 3.34 -23.47
C LEU A 162 6.44 2.69 -24.82
N PRO A 163 6.99 3.47 -25.78
CA PRO A 163 7.47 2.95 -27.05
C PRO A 163 8.92 2.50 -26.86
N ASP A 164 9.12 1.21 -26.64
CA ASP A 164 10.35 0.55 -27.08
C ASP A 164 10.15 -0.96 -27.06
N ASP A 165 10.50 -1.59 -28.18
CA ASP A 165 10.23 -2.97 -28.57
C ASP A 165 11.00 -4.04 -27.75
N SER A 166 11.28 -3.81 -26.46
CA SER A 166 12.03 -4.74 -25.60
C SER A 166 11.18 -5.45 -24.53
N GLN A 167 9.87 -5.26 -24.52
CA GLN A 167 8.94 -5.90 -23.56
C GLN A 167 7.92 -6.79 -24.26
N GLU A 168 8.38 -7.72 -25.10
CA GLU A 168 7.53 -8.57 -25.95
C GLU A 168 6.70 -9.64 -25.20
N SER A 169 6.50 -9.50 -23.88
CA SER A 169 5.62 -10.37 -23.09
C SER A 169 5.09 -9.63 -21.86
N LEU A 170 4.36 -8.54 -22.10
CA LEU A 170 3.78 -7.73 -21.03
C LEU A 170 2.53 -8.39 -20.45
N SER A 171 2.63 -8.74 -19.18
CA SER A 171 1.50 -9.06 -18.32
C SER A 171 0.45 -7.94 -18.31
N LYS A 172 -0.80 -8.28 -18.63
CA LYS A 172 -1.92 -7.31 -18.65
C LYS A 172 -2.40 -6.90 -17.25
N SER A 173 -1.96 -7.58 -16.20
CA SER A 173 -2.31 -7.29 -14.81
C SER A 173 -1.21 -7.72 -13.84
N LEU A 174 -1.25 -7.25 -12.60
CA LEU A 174 -0.36 -7.68 -11.53
C LEU A 174 -0.45 -9.21 -11.28
N THR A 175 -1.64 -9.80 -11.41
CA THR A 175 -1.83 -11.25 -11.32
C THR A 175 -1.11 -11.99 -12.45
N GLN A 176 -1.22 -11.48 -13.67
CA GLN A 176 -0.55 -12.09 -14.83
C GLN A 176 0.97 -11.92 -14.74
N LEU A 177 1.44 -10.81 -14.18
CA LEU A 177 2.86 -10.54 -13.92
C LEU A 177 3.45 -11.59 -12.98
N GLU A 178 2.78 -11.81 -11.86
CA GLU A 178 3.15 -12.81 -10.87
C GLU A 178 3.19 -14.22 -11.48
N LYS A 179 2.18 -14.58 -12.27
CA LYS A 179 2.13 -15.86 -12.97
C LYS A 179 3.27 -16.02 -13.98
N THR A 180 3.52 -15.01 -14.80
CA THR A 180 4.60 -15.04 -15.80
C THR A 180 5.97 -15.22 -15.15
N VAL A 181 6.26 -14.52 -14.03
CA VAL A 181 7.51 -14.70 -13.29
C VAL A 181 7.66 -16.14 -12.77
N VAL A 182 6.58 -16.72 -12.23
CA VAL A 182 6.58 -18.11 -11.73
C VAL A 182 6.79 -19.10 -12.87
N ASP A 183 6.11 -18.89 -14.00
CA ASP A 183 6.24 -19.73 -15.19
C ASP A 183 7.66 -19.67 -15.75
N ASP A 184 8.26 -18.47 -15.85
CA ASP A 184 9.66 -18.28 -16.25
C ASP A 184 10.59 -19.14 -15.38
N ILE A 185 10.49 -19.03 -14.05
CA ILE A 185 11.35 -19.78 -13.11
C ILE A 185 11.16 -21.29 -13.25
N ASN A 186 9.90 -21.74 -13.39
CA ASN A 186 9.57 -23.15 -13.52
C ASN A 186 10.14 -23.77 -14.80
N ASN A 187 10.05 -23.04 -15.91
CA ASN A 187 10.56 -23.48 -17.20
C ASN A 187 12.08 -23.67 -17.19
N ASP A 188 12.82 -22.81 -16.48
CA ASP A 188 14.28 -22.88 -16.47
C ASP A 188 14.85 -23.94 -15.54
N ARG A 189 14.20 -24.16 -14.39
CA ARG A 189 14.69 -25.13 -13.39
C ARG A 189 14.36 -26.58 -13.75
N ARG A 190 13.63 -26.82 -14.86
CA ARG A 190 13.15 -28.13 -15.31
C ARG A 190 12.58 -28.95 -14.16
N PHE A 191 11.79 -28.32 -13.29
CA PHE A 191 11.13 -29.04 -12.21
C PHE A 191 10.20 -30.10 -12.82
N ASN A 192 10.20 -31.30 -12.23
CA ASN A 192 9.15 -32.28 -12.53
C ASN A 192 7.79 -31.70 -12.07
N ASP A 193 6.67 -32.19 -12.61
CA ASP A 193 5.35 -31.60 -12.36
C ASP A 193 4.99 -31.51 -10.87
N ASN A 194 5.54 -32.41 -10.04
CA ASN A 194 5.36 -32.43 -8.59
C ASN A 194 6.18 -31.37 -7.83
N ASN A 195 7.25 -30.83 -8.42
CA ASN A 195 8.14 -29.83 -7.82
C ASN A 195 8.02 -28.44 -8.47
N LYS A 196 7.05 -28.24 -9.37
CA LYS A 196 6.77 -26.91 -9.94
C LYS A 196 6.40 -25.93 -8.83
N LEU A 197 7.03 -24.76 -8.87
CA LEU A 197 6.72 -23.64 -8.00
C LEU A 197 5.30 -23.17 -8.26
N LYS A 198 4.61 -22.83 -7.18
CA LYS A 198 3.32 -22.13 -7.21
C LYS A 198 3.54 -20.67 -6.81
N PRO A 199 2.73 -19.72 -7.30
CA PRO A 199 2.85 -18.30 -6.97
C PRO A 199 2.94 -17.97 -5.47
N ASN A 200 2.38 -18.84 -4.61
CA ASN A 200 2.20 -18.54 -3.19
C ASN A 200 3.07 -19.36 -2.24
N ASN A 201 3.78 -20.38 -2.72
CA ASN A 201 4.50 -21.35 -1.87
C ASN A 201 6.03 -21.21 -1.91
N ASN A 202 6.58 -20.03 -2.19
CA ASN A 202 8.01 -19.92 -2.51
C ASN A 202 8.80 -18.85 -1.73
N PRO A 203 9.89 -19.25 -1.02
CA PRO A 203 10.90 -18.36 -0.46
C PRO A 203 12.08 -17.99 -1.41
N PHE A 204 12.08 -18.34 -2.70
CA PHE A 204 13.16 -18.05 -3.67
C PHE A 204 13.04 -16.68 -4.39
N PRO A 205 14.14 -16.10 -4.93
CA PRO A 205 14.49 -14.69 -4.76
C PRO A 205 13.98 -13.81 -5.89
N TYR A 206 12.74 -13.39 -5.75
CA TYR A 206 12.30 -12.16 -6.39
C TYR A 206 11.93 -11.15 -5.31
N PHE A 207 12.48 -9.96 -5.46
CA PHE A 207 12.40 -8.91 -4.46
C PHE A 207 12.14 -7.59 -5.16
N PHE A 208 11.39 -6.75 -4.48
CA PHE A 208 11.33 -5.35 -4.86
C PHE A 208 12.62 -4.69 -4.39
N VAL A 209 13.12 -3.69 -5.11
CA VAL A 209 14.31 -2.94 -4.66
C VAL A 209 14.10 -2.49 -3.20
N GLY A 210 14.96 -2.96 -2.30
CA GLY A 210 14.91 -2.67 -0.87
C GLY A 210 14.20 -3.70 0.03
N THR A 211 13.41 -4.66 -0.47
CA THR A 211 12.78 -5.69 0.38
C THR A 211 12.27 -6.93 -0.38
N SER A 212 12.33 -8.12 0.26
CA SER A 212 11.88 -9.36 -0.36
C SER A 212 10.34 -9.47 -0.36
N LEU A 213 9.79 -10.14 -1.39
CA LEU A 213 8.34 -10.37 -1.43
C LEU A 213 7.86 -11.20 -0.24
N PHE A 214 8.70 -12.12 0.24
CA PHE A 214 8.42 -12.90 1.45
C PHE A 214 8.19 -12.00 2.67
N GLU A 215 9.08 -11.02 2.91
CA GLU A 215 8.93 -10.08 4.04
C GLU A 215 7.70 -9.19 3.88
N LEU A 216 7.38 -8.75 2.66
CA LEU A 216 6.16 -7.98 2.38
C LEU A 216 4.89 -8.79 2.68
N ARG A 217 4.82 -10.04 2.21
CA ARG A 217 3.68 -10.93 2.46
C ARG A 217 3.56 -11.23 3.95
N LYS A 218 4.67 -11.50 4.63
CA LYS A 218 4.68 -11.69 6.09
C LYS A 218 4.14 -10.47 6.82
N LYS A 219 4.57 -9.25 6.47
CA LYS A 219 4.03 -8.02 7.07
C LYS A 219 2.54 -7.81 6.80
N TYR A 220 2.09 -8.11 5.58
CA TYR A 220 0.67 -8.05 5.21
C TYR A 220 -0.14 -9.07 6.00
N GLU A 221 0.37 -10.29 6.16
CA GLU A 221 -0.25 -11.32 6.97
C GLU A 221 -0.23 -10.99 8.44
N GLU A 222 0.86 -10.43 8.99
CA GLU A 222 0.92 -10.00 10.38
C GLU A 222 -0.13 -8.90 10.65
N ARG A 223 -0.26 -7.92 9.74
CA ARG A 223 -1.32 -6.91 9.78
C ARG A 223 -2.72 -7.54 9.69
N ASN A 224 -2.93 -8.46 8.75
CA ASN A 224 -4.24 -9.07 8.52
C ASN A 224 -4.59 -10.20 9.49
N THR A 225 -3.61 -10.79 10.15
CA THR A 225 -3.78 -11.72 11.27
C THR A 225 -4.02 -10.96 12.57
N LYS A 226 -3.61 -9.69 12.62
CA LYS A 226 -4.04 -8.72 13.64
C LYS A 226 -5.52 -8.29 13.44
N ILE A 227 -6.18 -8.66 12.33
CA ILE A 227 -7.65 -8.69 12.23
C ILE A 227 -8.14 -9.83 13.14
N MET A 228 -8.31 -9.48 14.41
CA MET A 228 -8.83 -10.35 15.45
C MET A 228 -10.33 -10.19 15.49
N SER A 229 -11.06 -11.30 15.57
CA SER A 229 -12.44 -11.25 16.04
C SER A 229 -12.41 -10.92 17.54
N ILE A 230 -12.98 -9.78 17.87
CA ILE A 230 -13.06 -9.22 19.22
C ILE A 230 -14.50 -9.32 19.71
N THR A 231 -14.68 -9.81 20.93
CA THR A 231 -15.97 -9.73 21.63
C THR A 231 -15.92 -8.57 22.61
N LEU A 232 -16.72 -7.53 22.35
CA LEU A 232 -16.89 -6.38 23.23
C LEU A 232 -18.16 -6.55 24.07
N PHE A 233 -18.06 -6.34 25.38
CA PHE A 233 -19.21 -6.33 26.29
C PHE A 233 -19.67 -4.90 26.48
N CYS A 234 -20.78 -4.55 25.83
CA CYS A 234 -21.32 -3.21 25.83
C CYS A 234 -22.35 -3.04 26.94
N LEU A 235 -22.42 -1.83 27.49
CA LEU A 235 -23.44 -1.41 28.45
C LEU A 235 -24.03 -0.07 28.01
N VAL A 236 -25.35 0.05 28.09
CA VAL A 236 -26.04 1.34 27.89
C VAL A 236 -25.94 2.13 29.19
N LYS A 237 -25.44 3.37 29.11
CA LYS A 237 -25.28 4.25 30.27
C LYS A 237 -26.62 4.40 31.03
N GLY A 238 -26.57 4.28 32.35
CA GLY A 238 -27.73 4.41 33.22
C GLY A 238 -28.55 3.13 33.40
N ILE A 239 -28.15 2.01 32.77
CA ILE A 239 -28.78 0.70 32.95
C ILE A 239 -27.92 -0.19 33.86
N THR A 240 -28.56 -1.10 34.60
CA THR A 240 -27.90 -2.14 35.40
C THR A 240 -27.05 -3.09 34.55
N THR A 241 -25.98 -3.58 35.15
CA THR A 241 -24.95 -4.42 34.52
C THR A 241 -25.43 -5.80 34.08
N ALA A 242 -26.49 -6.30 34.71
CA ALA A 242 -27.19 -7.49 34.28
C ALA A 242 -27.69 -7.39 32.81
N ASN A 243 -27.80 -6.17 32.26
CA ASN A 243 -28.23 -5.93 30.89
C ASN A 243 -27.09 -5.75 29.88
N ALA A 244 -25.83 -5.87 30.33
CA ALA A 244 -24.66 -5.87 29.45
C ALA A 244 -24.79 -6.99 28.40
N PHE A 245 -24.23 -6.75 27.22
CA PHE A 245 -24.39 -7.67 26.09
C PHE A 245 -23.12 -7.73 25.25
N ALA A 246 -22.84 -8.92 24.72
CA ALA A 246 -21.70 -9.15 23.86
C ALA A 246 -22.01 -8.77 22.40
N VAL A 247 -21.05 -8.07 21.78
CA VAL A 247 -21.00 -7.77 20.34
C VAL A 247 -19.70 -8.32 19.79
N ASP A 248 -19.79 -9.15 18.76
CA ASP A 248 -18.63 -9.69 18.07
C ASP A 248 -18.34 -8.82 16.85
N ILE A 249 -17.09 -8.37 16.72
CA ILE A 249 -16.64 -7.50 15.63
C ILE A 249 -15.18 -7.76 15.27
N ASP A 250 -14.84 -7.62 14.00
CA ASP A 250 -13.47 -7.73 13.55
C ASP A 250 -12.70 -6.45 13.84
N SER A 251 -11.46 -6.55 14.32
CA SER A 251 -10.65 -5.37 14.65
C SER A 251 -10.35 -4.47 13.44
N GLY A 252 -10.38 -5.00 12.21
CA GLY A 252 -10.24 -4.20 10.98
C GLY A 252 -11.52 -3.48 10.55
N LYS A 253 -12.66 -3.67 11.24
CA LYS A 253 -13.88 -2.91 10.95
C LYS A 253 -13.79 -1.52 11.57
N ALA A 254 -14.40 -0.53 10.92
CA ALA A 254 -14.56 0.80 11.49
C ALA A 254 -15.57 0.81 12.65
N VAL A 255 -15.45 1.80 13.56
CA VAL A 255 -16.41 2.01 14.66
C VAL A 255 -17.84 2.24 14.16
N SER A 256 -18.05 2.76 12.96
CA SER A 256 -19.38 2.82 12.33
C SER A 256 -20.08 1.45 12.25
N HIS A 257 -19.34 0.40 11.89
CA HIS A 257 -19.85 -0.97 11.86
C HIS A 257 -20.16 -1.50 13.27
N LEU A 258 -19.41 -1.06 14.30
CA LEU A 258 -19.72 -1.39 15.68
C LEU A 258 -21.06 -0.79 16.10
N LYS A 259 -21.34 0.47 15.72
CA LYS A 259 -22.62 1.12 16.01
C LYS A 259 -23.79 0.36 15.37
N GLU A 260 -23.64 -0.06 14.11
CA GLU A 260 -24.63 -0.89 13.42
C GLU A 260 -24.85 -2.24 14.13
N ALA A 261 -23.76 -2.91 14.52
CA ALA A 261 -23.82 -4.19 15.23
C ALA A 261 -24.52 -4.05 16.60
N ILE A 262 -24.25 -2.98 17.34
CA ILE A 262 -24.92 -2.65 18.61
C ILE A 262 -26.42 -2.43 18.38
N LYS A 263 -26.78 -1.59 17.40
CA LYS A 263 -28.19 -1.33 17.03
C LYS A 263 -28.91 -2.63 16.68
N ALA A 264 -28.31 -3.48 15.84
CA ALA A 264 -28.88 -4.78 15.47
C ALA A 264 -29.07 -5.70 16.69
N LYS A 265 -28.10 -5.76 17.59
CA LYS A 265 -28.15 -6.62 18.78
C LYS A 265 -29.25 -6.19 19.77
N LYS A 266 -29.48 -4.88 19.91
CA LYS A 266 -30.49 -4.28 20.81
C LYS A 266 -31.56 -3.50 20.05
N HIS A 267 -32.05 -4.05 18.94
CA HIS A 267 -32.98 -3.35 18.03
C HIS A 267 -34.23 -2.80 18.73
N LYS A 268 -34.77 -3.48 19.75
CA LYS A 268 -35.93 -2.99 20.51
C LYS A 268 -35.62 -1.74 21.32
N THR A 269 -34.42 -1.66 21.89
CA THR A 269 -33.95 -0.52 22.67
C THR A 269 -33.64 0.67 21.77
N PHE A 270 -33.11 0.42 20.57
CA PHE A 270 -32.67 1.43 19.61
C PHE A 270 -33.59 1.56 18.39
N HIS A 271 -34.87 1.20 18.51
CA HIS A 271 -35.79 1.13 17.35
C HIS A 271 -35.98 2.47 16.62
N GLY A 272 -35.88 3.59 17.34
CA GLY A 272 -36.01 4.94 16.80
C GLY A 272 -34.73 5.77 16.85
N VAL A 273 -33.56 5.14 17.00
CA VAL A 273 -32.25 5.80 17.02
C VAL A 273 -31.45 5.30 15.84
N GLU A 274 -30.89 6.21 15.05
CA GLU A 274 -30.01 5.80 13.94
C GLU A 274 -28.65 5.33 14.43
N ALA A 275 -28.01 4.43 13.67
CA ALA A 275 -26.76 3.82 14.13
C ALA A 275 -25.67 4.89 14.32
N ASP A 276 -25.60 5.86 13.42
CA ASP A 276 -24.66 6.99 13.47
C ASP A 276 -24.88 7.92 14.67
N GLU A 277 -26.12 8.04 15.16
CA GLU A 277 -26.48 8.80 16.37
C GLU A 277 -25.98 8.17 17.68
N LEU A 278 -25.59 6.88 17.66
CA LEU A 278 -25.01 6.24 18.84
C LEU A 278 -23.63 6.84 19.16
N ARG A 279 -23.47 7.37 20.37
CA ARG A 279 -22.16 7.75 20.91
C ARG A 279 -21.60 6.60 21.75
N LEU A 280 -20.35 6.24 21.48
CA LEU A 280 -19.67 5.10 22.12
C LEU A 280 -18.42 5.61 22.84
N TRP A 281 -18.16 5.08 24.04
CA TRP A 281 -16.95 5.40 24.79
C TRP A 281 -16.20 4.11 25.11
N LYS A 282 -14.87 4.15 25.02
CA LYS A 282 -14.02 3.06 25.51
C LYS A 282 -13.95 3.11 27.04
N VAL A 283 -14.30 2.01 27.70
CA VAL A 283 -14.16 1.84 29.15
C VAL A 283 -13.53 0.49 29.46
N GLU A 284 -12.99 0.33 30.66
CA GLU A 284 -12.49 -0.97 31.14
C GLU A 284 -12.93 -1.15 32.59
N ILE A 285 -14.09 -1.79 32.79
CA ILE A 285 -14.70 -1.96 34.11
C ILE A 285 -14.81 -3.45 34.43
N GLY A 286 -14.07 -3.91 35.44
CA GLY A 286 -14.07 -5.30 35.88
C GLY A 286 -15.41 -5.77 36.43
N GLY A 287 -15.78 -7.01 36.13
CA GLY A 287 -17.06 -7.62 36.49
C GLY A 287 -17.27 -7.84 37.98
N ASP A 288 -16.20 -7.84 38.76
CA ASP A 288 -16.20 -8.31 40.15
C ASP A 288 -16.75 -7.26 41.14
N HIS A 289 -16.88 -6.00 40.71
CA HIS A 289 -17.42 -4.87 41.49
C HIS A 289 -18.21 -3.88 40.63
N LEU A 290 -19.18 -4.34 39.84
CA LEU A 290 -19.83 -3.53 38.80
C LEU A 290 -20.74 -2.37 39.30
N ASP A 291 -21.34 -2.47 40.49
CA ASP A 291 -22.43 -1.55 40.88
C ASP A 291 -21.99 -0.16 41.36
N ASP A 292 -20.78 -0.02 41.92
CA ASP A 292 -20.25 1.25 42.42
C ASP A 292 -19.48 2.08 41.36
N PRO A 293 -18.64 1.48 40.49
CA PRO A 293 -17.92 2.20 39.43
C PRO A 293 -18.85 2.80 38.38
N LEU A 294 -20.00 2.18 38.12
CA LEU A 294 -20.94 2.65 37.09
C LEU A 294 -21.81 3.81 37.54
N LYS A 295 -22.15 3.88 38.83
CA LYS A 295 -22.91 5.02 39.39
C LYS A 295 -22.10 6.32 39.32
N ASN A 296 -20.78 6.22 39.38
CA ASN A 296 -19.86 7.36 39.33
C ASN A 296 -19.10 7.47 38.00
N LEU A 297 -19.53 6.75 36.94
CA LEU A 297 -18.82 6.74 35.66
C LEU A 297 -18.98 8.10 34.95
N ILE A 298 -17.90 8.88 34.96
CA ILE A 298 -17.79 10.12 34.18
C ILE A 298 -17.23 9.76 32.81
N LEU A 299 -18.04 9.94 31.77
CA LEU A 299 -17.62 9.78 30.38
C LEU A 299 -16.88 11.04 29.95
N ASN A 300 -15.58 10.91 29.69
CA ASN A 300 -14.76 11.99 29.14
C ASN A 300 -14.78 11.92 27.61
N ASP A 301 -14.92 13.05 26.93
CA ASP A 301 -14.93 13.13 25.46
C ASP A 301 -13.63 12.60 24.84
N ASN A 302 -12.50 12.64 25.57
CA ASN A 302 -11.24 12.04 25.13
C ASN A 302 -11.30 10.51 24.94
N ASN A 303 -12.28 9.83 25.56
CA ASN A 303 -12.46 8.38 25.45
C ASN A 303 -13.58 8.01 24.47
N GLU A 304 -14.18 8.99 23.78
CA GLU A 304 -15.20 8.73 22.76
C GLU A 304 -14.57 8.04 21.54
N LEU A 305 -15.25 7.02 21.04
CA LEU A 305 -14.82 6.28 19.86
C LEU A 305 -15.23 7.05 18.60
N SER A 306 -14.24 7.34 17.75
CA SER A 306 -14.43 8.01 16.47
C SER A 306 -14.91 7.03 15.41
N ALA A 307 -15.97 7.39 14.68
CA ALA A 307 -16.59 6.53 13.68
C ALA A 307 -15.66 6.12 12.52
N ILE A 308 -14.63 6.92 12.24
CA ILE A 308 -13.67 6.70 11.14
C ILE A 308 -12.51 5.79 11.52
N ASN A 309 -12.27 5.58 12.82
CA ASN A 309 -11.16 4.75 13.28
C ASN A 309 -11.54 3.27 13.23
N GLU A 310 -10.53 2.42 13.06
CA GLU A 310 -10.69 0.98 13.13
C GLU A 310 -10.80 0.53 14.60
N ILE A 311 -11.49 -0.59 14.83
CA ILE A 311 -11.59 -1.18 16.17
C ILE A 311 -10.21 -1.55 16.72
N GLY A 312 -9.28 -1.98 15.85
CA GLY A 312 -7.90 -2.31 16.20
C GLY A 312 -7.07 -1.13 16.70
N ASP A 313 -7.45 0.10 16.37
CA ASP A 313 -6.78 1.32 16.86
C ASP A 313 -7.02 1.48 18.37
N TYR A 314 -8.17 1.04 18.86
CA TYR A 314 -8.56 1.09 20.27
C TYR A 314 -8.18 -0.17 21.04
N TRP A 315 -8.21 -1.33 20.38
CA TRP A 315 -7.88 -2.62 20.98
C TRP A 315 -6.80 -3.33 20.14
N SER A 316 -5.55 -2.95 20.42
CA SER A 316 -4.36 -3.59 19.81
C SER A 316 -4.15 -5.04 20.27
N GLU A 317 -4.72 -5.41 21.41
CA GLU A 317 -4.71 -6.76 21.99
C GLU A 317 -6.14 -7.20 22.33
N LYS A 318 -6.33 -8.48 22.66
CA LYS A 318 -7.66 -8.98 23.06
C LYS A 318 -8.10 -8.31 24.37
N PRO A 319 -9.32 -7.75 24.42
CA PRO A 319 -9.80 -7.06 25.60
C PRO A 319 -9.95 -8.02 26.79
N PRO A 320 -9.77 -7.54 28.03
CA PRO A 320 -9.86 -8.36 29.24
C PRO A 320 -11.22 -9.07 29.36
N ARG A 321 -11.20 -10.36 29.69
CA ARG A 321 -12.46 -11.13 29.89
C ARG A 321 -13.19 -10.63 31.14
N LYS A 322 -14.52 -10.76 31.16
CA LYS A 322 -15.38 -10.35 32.28
C LYS A 322 -15.29 -8.85 32.61
N HIS A 323 -15.10 -8.01 31.61
CA HIS A 323 -15.09 -6.56 31.75
C HIS A 323 -16.14 -5.94 30.82
N ILE A 324 -16.65 -4.76 31.17
CA ILE A 324 -17.34 -3.88 30.23
C ILE A 324 -16.29 -3.10 29.44
N HIS A 325 -16.52 -2.97 28.14
CA HIS A 325 -15.61 -2.39 27.15
C HIS A 325 -16.16 -1.11 26.52
#